data_AF-A0A6B9G1X4-F1
#
_entry.id   AF-A0A6B9G1X4-F1
#
_cell.length_a   1.000
_cell.length_b   1.000
_cell.length_c   1.000
_cell.angle_alpha   90.00
_cell.angle_beta   90.00
_cell.angle_gamma   90.00
#
_symmetry.space_group_name_H-M   'P 1'
#
loop_
_entity.id
_entity.type
_entity.pdbx_description
1 polymer ?
#
loop_
_entity_poly.entity_id
_entity_poly.type
_entity_poly.pdbx_seq_one_letter_code
_entity_poly.pdbx_strand_id
1 'polypeptide(L)'
;MSGYQLFNSLGALVIDSDYKGTYYKDTITYTGLTDIGYYNISCQLGNSTDMGHVTNSVTLDDHLRWFKPNNNAKMFFTGPDWMTANAGSMARTRSDMPVESGYRDVFNASGELIWSAVMAAKIPRILGFFDIPANFDLDNTVYSQNIGTNVWLLVSSVPGGNISDDGAVTGFSGPFFRFTNGTLQCQWVNQNQLTWANTLKPYGLRIPYGILSNLS
;
A
#
# COMPACT_ATOMS: atom_id res chain seq x y z
N MET A 1 4.52 -3.29 33.39
CA MET A 1 3.50 -2.41 34.03
C MET A 1 2.26 -2.55 33.16
N SER A 2 1.33 -3.44 33.53
CA SER A 2 0.09 -3.63 32.75
C SER A 2 -0.85 -2.44 32.93
N GLY A 3 -1.60 -2.11 31.89
CA GLY A 3 -2.54 -0.99 31.88
C GLY A 3 -1.91 0.39 31.65
N TYR A 4 -0.67 0.47 31.15
CA TYR A 4 -0.11 1.76 30.73
C TYR A 4 -0.76 2.20 29.42
N GLN A 5 -1.46 3.34 29.45
CA GLN A 5 -2.08 3.92 28.28
C GLN A 5 -1.64 5.38 28.10
N LEU A 6 -1.31 5.76 26.87
CA LEU A 6 -1.04 7.13 26.47
C LEU A 6 -2.05 7.56 25.42
N PHE A 7 -2.70 8.71 25.66
CA PHE A 7 -3.66 9.31 24.73
C PHE A 7 -3.06 10.57 24.09
N ASN A 8 -3.45 10.89 22.86
CA ASN A 8 -3.13 12.18 22.25
C ASN A 8 -4.07 13.29 22.76
N SER A 9 -3.83 14.53 22.33
CA SER A 9 -4.65 15.70 22.69
C SER A 9 -6.11 15.62 22.24
N LEU A 10 -6.45 14.70 21.34
CA LEU A 10 -7.81 14.44 20.85
C LEU A 10 -8.48 13.27 21.60
N GLY A 11 -7.81 12.69 22.62
CA GLY A 11 -8.33 11.57 23.39
C GLY A 11 -8.21 10.21 22.70
N ALA A 12 -7.49 10.11 21.58
CA ALA A 12 -7.23 8.82 20.93
C ALA A 12 -6.08 8.09 21.61
N LEU A 13 -6.24 6.80 21.86
CA LEU A 13 -5.21 5.92 22.41
C LEU A 13 -4.06 5.74 21.39
N VAL A 14 -2.83 6.05 21.82
CA VAL A 14 -1.62 6.02 20.98
C VAL A 14 -0.65 4.93 21.43
N ILE A 15 -0.58 4.66 22.73
CA ILE A 15 0.24 3.60 23.31
C ILE A 15 -0.62 2.83 24.28
N ASP A 16 -0.61 1.51 24.17
CA ASP A 16 -1.21 0.60 25.13
C ASP A 16 -0.19 -0.48 25.46
N SER A 17 0.03 -0.76 26.74
CA SER A 17 0.94 -1.82 27.19
C SER A 17 0.49 -3.22 26.77
N ASP A 18 -0.76 -3.40 26.36
CA ASP A 18 -1.32 -4.70 26.01
C ASP A 18 -1.35 -4.93 24.49
N TYR A 19 -1.05 -3.90 23.68
CA TYR A 19 -1.05 -3.98 22.22
C TYR A 19 0.27 -3.53 21.60
N LYS A 20 0.86 -4.42 20.82
CA LYS A 20 2.06 -4.13 20.04
C LYS A 20 1.67 -3.55 18.67
N GLY A 21 2.21 -2.37 18.36
CA GLY A 21 2.02 -1.72 17.06
C GLY A 21 2.69 -2.47 15.91
N THR A 22 2.45 -2.00 14.68
CA THR A 22 3.19 -2.47 13.50
C THR A 22 4.45 -1.63 13.31
N TYR A 23 5.60 -2.28 13.25
CA TYR A 23 6.88 -1.60 13.13
C TYR A 23 7.53 -1.87 11.79
N TYR A 24 8.28 -0.89 11.32
CA TYR A 24 9.11 -0.94 10.12
C TYR A 24 10.14 -2.07 10.18
N LYS A 25 10.26 -2.80 9.08
CA LYS A 25 11.26 -3.84 8.85
C LYS A 25 12.34 -3.36 7.89
N ASP A 26 11.96 -3.14 6.63
CA ASP A 26 12.86 -2.78 5.54
C ASP A 26 12.12 -2.05 4.41
N THR A 27 12.90 -1.53 3.47
CA THR A 27 12.44 -0.85 2.25
C THR A 27 13.18 -1.41 1.05
N ILE A 28 12.45 -1.66 -0.03
CA ILE A 28 12.99 -2.11 -1.32
C ILE A 28 12.59 -1.09 -2.38
N THR A 29 13.56 -0.55 -3.10
CA THR A 29 13.32 0.33 -4.25
C THR A 29 13.02 -0.52 -5.48
N TYR A 30 11.93 -0.18 -6.18
CA TYR A 30 11.51 -0.88 -7.40
C TYR A 30 12.18 -0.26 -8.62
N THR A 31 13.34 -0.80 -9.01
CA THR A 31 14.19 -0.28 -10.10
C THR A 31 14.08 -1.08 -11.39
N GLY A 32 14.32 -2.39 -11.33
CA GLY A 32 14.36 -3.29 -12.49
C GLY A 32 12.98 -3.84 -12.86
N LEU A 33 12.74 -3.96 -14.17
CA LEU A 33 11.56 -4.60 -14.75
C LEU A 33 11.96 -5.76 -15.67
N THR A 34 11.11 -6.78 -15.73
CA THR A 34 11.11 -7.81 -16.78
C THR A 34 9.84 -7.69 -17.62
N ASP A 35 9.85 -8.31 -18.80
CA ASP A 35 8.67 -8.49 -19.65
C ASP A 35 7.99 -7.18 -20.06
N ILE A 36 8.76 -6.09 -20.20
CA ILE A 36 8.20 -4.75 -20.45
C ILE A 36 7.31 -4.76 -21.69
N GLY A 37 6.07 -4.30 -21.51
CA GLY A 37 5.07 -4.19 -22.58
C GLY A 37 4.43 -5.50 -23.00
N TYR A 38 4.72 -6.62 -22.32
CA TYR A 38 4.14 -7.93 -22.65
C TYR A 38 2.62 -7.94 -22.49
N TYR A 39 2.11 -7.42 -21.35
CA TYR A 39 0.68 -7.23 -21.15
C TYR A 39 0.25 -5.82 -21.56
N ASN A 40 -0.75 -5.72 -22.45
CA ASN A 40 -1.30 -4.46 -22.92
C ASN A 40 -2.66 -4.17 -22.28
N ILE A 41 -2.60 -3.57 -21.09
CA ILE A 41 -3.74 -2.99 -20.38
C ILE A 41 -3.86 -1.54 -20.83
N SER A 42 -5.03 -1.15 -21.34
CA SER A 42 -5.34 0.22 -21.75
C SER A 42 -6.58 0.73 -21.03
N CYS A 43 -6.53 1.96 -20.54
CA CYS A 43 -7.59 2.61 -19.79
C CYS A 43 -7.49 4.14 -19.91
N GLN A 44 -8.37 4.89 -19.24
CA GLN A 44 -8.37 6.36 -19.29
C GLN A 44 -7.11 6.98 -18.64
N LEU A 45 -6.37 6.22 -17.84
CA LEU A 45 -5.10 6.63 -17.22
C LEU A 45 -3.88 6.46 -18.14
N GLY A 46 -4.07 5.84 -19.31
CA GLY A 46 -3.03 5.49 -20.29
C GLY A 46 -3.00 3.98 -20.57
N ASN A 47 -1.86 3.52 -21.10
CA ASN A 47 -1.61 2.11 -21.36
C ASN A 47 -0.40 1.59 -20.55
N SER A 48 -0.21 0.27 -20.57
CA SER A 48 0.85 -0.43 -19.86
C SER A 48 2.03 -0.87 -20.75
N THR A 49 2.21 -0.28 -21.94
CA THR A 49 3.28 -0.71 -22.87
C THR A 49 4.70 -0.42 -22.35
N ASP A 50 4.82 0.47 -21.36
CA ASP A 50 6.04 0.84 -20.64
C ASP A 50 6.11 0.21 -19.23
N MET A 51 5.20 -0.70 -18.90
CA MET A 51 5.15 -1.40 -17.63
C MET A 51 5.69 -2.82 -17.77
N GLY A 52 6.21 -3.36 -16.68
CA GLY A 52 6.78 -4.72 -16.60
C GLY A 52 6.68 -5.28 -15.18
N HIS A 53 7.04 -6.55 -14.99
CA HIS A 53 7.10 -7.16 -13.66
C HIS A 53 8.33 -6.64 -12.93
N VAL A 54 8.17 -6.17 -11.70
CA VAL A 54 9.28 -5.72 -10.87
C VAL A 54 10.15 -6.90 -10.48
N THR A 55 11.44 -6.88 -10.86
CA THR A 55 12.37 -8.01 -10.67
C THR A 55 12.55 -8.41 -9.21
N ASN A 56 12.56 -7.43 -8.30
CA ASN A 56 12.71 -7.62 -6.85
C ASN A 56 11.44 -7.18 -6.11
N SER A 57 10.27 -7.53 -6.67
CA SER A 57 8.99 -7.25 -6.00
C SER A 57 8.98 -7.88 -4.61
N VAL A 58 8.49 -7.14 -3.62
CA VAL A 58 8.29 -7.70 -2.27
C VAL A 58 7.32 -8.87 -2.36
N THR A 59 7.69 -10.00 -1.76
CA THR A 59 6.87 -11.21 -1.69
C THR A 59 5.51 -10.91 -1.03
N LEU A 60 4.46 -11.60 -1.51
CA LEU A 60 3.17 -11.64 -0.83
C LEU A 60 3.30 -12.48 0.44
N ASP A 61 3.59 -11.84 1.56
CA ASP A 61 3.77 -12.45 2.88
C ASP A 61 2.91 -11.74 3.94
N ASP A 62 3.03 -12.16 5.21
CA ASP A 62 2.26 -11.60 6.33
C ASP A 62 2.66 -10.16 6.73
N HIS A 63 3.60 -9.52 6.04
CA HIS A 63 3.93 -8.13 6.32
C HIS A 63 2.92 -7.20 5.63
N LEU A 64 2.58 -6.12 6.32
CA LEU A 64 1.90 -5.00 5.67
C LEU A 64 2.87 -4.31 4.73
N ARG A 65 2.45 -4.16 3.46
CA ARG A 65 3.23 -3.57 2.37
C ARG A 65 2.77 -2.14 2.12
N TRP A 66 3.72 -1.22 2.17
CA TRP A 66 3.52 0.21 2.02
C TRP A 66 4.25 0.71 0.78
N PHE A 67 3.56 1.25 -0.21
CA PHE A 67 4.17 1.73 -1.44
C PHE A 67 4.25 3.26 -1.47
N LYS A 68 5.45 3.80 -1.69
CA LYS A 68 5.68 5.22 -1.95
C LYS A 68 5.87 5.42 -3.46
N PRO A 69 4.85 5.92 -4.19
CA PRO A 69 4.97 6.13 -5.62
C PRO A 69 5.88 7.33 -5.94
N ASN A 70 6.69 7.18 -6.97
CA ASN A 70 7.36 8.29 -7.63
C ASN A 70 6.39 9.02 -8.57
N ASN A 71 6.72 10.26 -8.92
CA ASN A 71 5.90 11.03 -9.84
C ASN A 71 5.79 10.35 -11.21
N ASN A 72 4.60 10.34 -11.80
CA ASN A 72 4.23 9.68 -13.05
C ASN A 72 4.25 8.14 -13.02
N ALA A 73 4.39 7.52 -11.85
CA ALA A 73 4.30 6.07 -11.73
C ALA A 73 2.91 5.55 -12.14
N LYS A 74 2.89 4.49 -12.95
CA LYS A 74 1.71 3.63 -13.13
C LYS A 74 1.93 2.33 -12.41
N MET A 75 0.89 1.83 -11.74
CA MET A 75 0.99 0.70 -10.82
C MET A 75 -0.20 -0.24 -10.96
N PHE A 76 0.10 -1.53 -11.03
CA PHE A 76 -0.86 -2.62 -10.96
C PHE A 76 -0.29 -3.72 -10.07
N PHE A 77 -0.84 -3.86 -8.86
CA PHE A 77 -0.22 -4.65 -7.78
C PHE A 77 -0.55 -6.15 -7.90
N THR A 78 0.17 -6.85 -8.77
CA THR A 78 -0.08 -8.25 -9.14
C THR A 78 0.70 -9.30 -8.34
N GLY A 79 1.81 -8.92 -7.69
CA GLY A 79 2.69 -9.84 -6.97
C GLY A 79 3.21 -11.03 -7.81
N PRO A 80 4.27 -10.88 -8.64
CA PRO A 80 5.16 -9.72 -8.75
C PRO A 80 4.45 -8.49 -9.32
N ASP A 81 4.65 -7.34 -8.70
CA ASP A 81 3.96 -6.10 -9.07
C ASP A 81 4.28 -5.68 -10.52
N TRP A 82 3.26 -5.24 -11.27
CA TRP A 82 3.38 -4.77 -12.65
C TRP A 82 3.35 -3.25 -12.70
N MET A 83 4.47 -2.61 -13.04
CA MET A 83 4.67 -1.18 -12.84
C MET A 83 5.57 -0.55 -13.91
N THR A 84 5.55 0.78 -14.01
CA THR A 84 6.56 1.53 -14.79
C THR A 84 7.95 1.44 -14.15
N ALA A 85 9.00 1.64 -14.94
CA ALA A 85 10.36 1.69 -14.41
C ALA A 85 10.50 2.82 -13.37
N ASN A 86 11.22 2.56 -12.28
CA ASN A 86 11.37 3.49 -11.15
C ASN A 86 10.03 3.97 -10.56
N ALA A 87 8.99 3.12 -10.53
CA ALA A 87 7.67 3.48 -10.03
C ALA A 87 7.66 3.91 -8.55
N GLY A 88 8.63 3.49 -7.74
CA GLY A 88 8.66 3.87 -6.32
C GLY A 88 9.46 2.91 -5.44
N SER A 89 9.08 2.87 -4.17
CA SER A 89 9.67 1.96 -3.17
C SER A 89 8.58 1.30 -2.33
N MET A 90 8.81 0.07 -1.91
CA MET A 90 7.94 -0.71 -1.04
C MET A 90 8.59 -0.90 0.32
N ALA A 91 7.94 -0.43 1.38
CA ALA A 91 8.33 -0.69 2.77
C ALA A 91 7.46 -1.82 3.35
N ARG A 92 8.04 -2.59 4.27
CA ARG A 92 7.34 -3.63 5.02
C ARG A 92 7.24 -3.29 6.48
N THR A 93 6.10 -3.59 7.08
CA THR A 93 5.87 -3.47 8.53
C THR A 93 5.16 -4.69 9.08
N ARG A 94 5.46 -5.09 10.32
CA ARG A 94 4.78 -6.20 11.01
C ARG A 94 4.78 -5.97 12.52
N SER A 95 3.85 -6.62 13.23
CA SER A 95 3.70 -6.48 14.69
C SER A 95 4.70 -7.31 15.50
N ASP A 96 5.32 -8.33 14.91
CA ASP A 96 6.30 -9.21 15.57
C ASP A 96 7.74 -8.67 15.51
N MET A 97 7.96 -7.54 14.85
CA MET A 97 9.28 -6.92 14.76
C MET A 97 9.85 -6.63 16.15
N PRO A 98 11.16 -6.85 16.37
CA PRO A 98 11.80 -6.56 17.65
C PRO A 98 11.62 -5.10 18.06
N VAL A 99 11.37 -4.88 19.35
CA VAL A 99 11.29 -3.54 19.95
C VAL A 99 12.61 -3.26 20.63
N GLU A 100 13.23 -2.14 20.29
CA GLU A 100 14.49 -1.70 20.89
C GLU A 100 14.20 -0.87 22.13
N SER A 101 14.92 -1.12 23.23
CA SER A 101 14.86 -0.29 24.44
C SER A 101 15.42 1.11 24.17
N GLY A 102 14.86 2.12 24.82
CA GLY A 102 15.26 3.52 24.66
C GLY A 102 15.03 4.37 25.91
N TYR A 103 14.89 5.68 25.71
CA TYR A 103 14.72 6.65 26.81
C TYR A 103 13.40 6.49 27.59
N ARG A 104 12.38 5.90 26.95
CA ARG A 104 11.12 5.51 27.59
C ARG A 104 10.72 4.16 27.04
N ASP A 105 10.54 3.22 27.95
CA ASP A 105 10.14 1.85 27.66
C ASP A 105 8.79 1.55 28.29
N VAL A 106 7.93 0.85 27.55
CA VAL A 106 6.61 0.40 27.99
C VAL A 106 6.60 -1.12 27.91
N PHE A 107 6.42 -1.75 29.07
CA PHE A 107 6.41 -3.19 29.22
C PHE A 107 5.01 -3.70 29.55
N ASN A 108 4.62 -4.83 28.96
CA ASN A 108 3.37 -5.51 29.31
C ASN A 108 3.42 -6.13 30.72
N ALA A 109 2.35 -6.87 31.09
CA ALA A 109 2.26 -7.61 32.34
C ALA A 109 3.36 -8.67 32.49
N SER A 110 3.77 -9.29 31.38
CA SER A 110 4.77 -10.37 31.31
C SER A 110 6.22 -9.87 31.29
N GLY A 111 6.45 -8.55 31.33
CA GLY A 111 7.77 -7.95 31.26
C GLY A 111 8.36 -7.86 29.85
N GLU A 112 7.56 -8.10 28.81
CA GLU A 112 7.97 -7.91 27.41
C GLU A 112 7.93 -6.42 27.05
N LEU A 113 8.95 -5.94 26.35
CA LEU A 113 9.00 -4.58 25.83
C LEU A 113 8.06 -4.45 24.63
N ILE A 114 6.97 -3.70 24.79
CA ILE A 114 5.93 -3.52 23.77
C ILE A 114 6.15 -2.27 22.93
N TRP A 115 6.69 -1.22 23.54
CA TRP A 115 6.94 0.06 22.87
C TRP A 115 8.11 0.79 23.52
N SER A 116 8.85 1.56 22.72
CA SER A 116 9.80 2.55 23.23
C SER A 116 9.77 3.84 22.43
N ALA A 117 10.31 4.91 23.02
CA ALA A 117 10.45 6.21 22.34
C ALA A 117 11.27 6.12 21.04
N VAL A 118 12.27 5.23 20.98
CA VAL A 118 13.09 5.00 19.78
C VAL A 118 12.25 4.36 18.67
N MET A 119 11.31 3.50 19.05
CA MET A 119 10.44 2.78 18.11
C MET A 119 9.32 3.65 17.55
N ALA A 120 9.01 4.80 18.16
CA ALA A 120 7.98 5.73 17.71
C ALA A 120 8.20 6.25 16.27
N ALA A 121 9.44 6.28 15.80
CA ALA A 121 9.79 6.68 14.43
C ALA A 121 9.63 5.55 13.40
N LYS A 122 9.53 4.29 13.88
CA LYS A 122 9.36 3.07 13.06
C LYS A 122 7.89 2.68 12.86
N ILE A 123 6.94 3.43 13.41
CA ILE A 123 5.49 3.15 13.28
C ILE A 123 4.89 3.98 12.12
N PRO A 124 4.12 3.37 11.20
CA PRO A 124 3.35 4.11 10.20
C PRO A 124 2.32 5.04 10.85
N ARG A 125 2.29 6.31 10.44
CA ARG A 125 1.29 7.27 10.89
C ARG A 125 0.30 7.53 9.77
N ILE A 126 -0.94 7.12 9.96
CA ILE A 126 -2.01 7.32 8.99
C ILE A 126 -2.34 8.81 8.92
N LEU A 127 -2.29 9.37 7.72
CA LEU A 127 -2.69 10.75 7.43
C LEU A 127 -4.12 10.84 6.92
N GLY A 128 -4.58 9.79 6.25
CA GLY A 128 -5.92 9.72 5.70
C GLY A 128 -6.12 8.44 4.89
N PHE A 129 -7.17 8.46 4.07
CA PHE A 129 -7.51 7.34 3.21
C PHE A 129 -7.78 7.83 1.79
N PHE A 130 -7.33 7.05 0.81
CA PHE A 130 -7.83 7.11 -0.56
C PHE A 130 -9.17 6.39 -0.57
N ASP A 131 -10.27 7.15 -0.70
CA ASP A 131 -11.60 6.70 -0.33
C ASP A 131 -12.55 6.75 -1.54
N ILE A 132 -12.56 5.66 -2.31
CA ILE A 132 -13.49 5.50 -3.43
C ILE A 132 -14.88 5.20 -2.83
N PRO A 133 -15.88 6.05 -3.07
CA PRO A 133 -17.19 5.88 -2.45
C PRO A 133 -17.92 4.67 -3.01
N ALA A 134 -18.83 4.12 -2.20
CA ALA A 134 -19.77 3.11 -2.65
C ALA A 134 -20.55 3.60 -3.88
N ASN A 135 -20.80 2.67 -4.80
CA ASN A 135 -21.48 2.84 -6.08
C ASN A 135 -20.76 3.73 -7.12
N PHE A 136 -19.56 4.23 -6.83
CA PHE A 136 -18.74 4.91 -7.84
C PHE A 136 -18.46 3.98 -9.03
N ASP A 137 -18.45 4.51 -10.25
CA ASP A 137 -18.32 3.70 -11.46
C ASP A 137 -16.87 3.56 -11.95
N LEU A 138 -16.05 2.80 -11.22
CA LEU A 138 -14.64 2.60 -11.57
C LEU A 138 -14.41 1.83 -12.87
N ASP A 139 -15.40 1.10 -13.39
CA ASP A 139 -15.26 0.39 -14.67
C ASP A 139 -15.10 1.38 -15.84
N ASN A 140 -15.84 2.49 -15.81
CA ASN A 140 -15.92 3.45 -16.93
C ASN A 140 -15.33 4.83 -16.62
N THR A 141 -14.92 5.08 -15.37
CA THR A 141 -14.43 6.38 -14.92
C THR A 141 -13.21 6.28 -14.02
N VAL A 142 -12.44 7.37 -13.99
CA VAL A 142 -11.28 7.52 -13.11
C VAL A 142 -11.70 8.20 -11.80
N TYR A 143 -11.44 7.55 -10.67
CA TYR A 143 -11.45 8.23 -9.37
C TYR A 143 -10.09 8.90 -9.13
N SER A 144 -10.08 10.14 -8.66
CA SER A 144 -8.86 10.91 -8.38
C SER A 144 -8.94 11.60 -7.03
N GLN A 145 -7.87 11.54 -6.25
CA GLN A 145 -7.79 12.20 -4.94
C GLN A 145 -6.37 12.70 -4.69
N ASN A 146 -6.25 13.93 -4.21
CA ASN A 146 -4.98 14.44 -3.69
C ASN A 146 -4.69 13.78 -2.34
N ILE A 147 -3.55 13.10 -2.25
CA ILE A 147 -3.05 12.43 -1.04
C ILE A 147 -1.74 13.03 -0.55
N GLY A 148 -1.27 14.10 -1.18
CA GLY A 148 0.03 14.72 -0.96
C GLY A 148 1.19 13.99 -1.62
N THR A 149 2.36 14.61 -1.58
CA THR A 149 3.62 14.01 -2.00
C THR A 149 4.31 13.32 -0.83
N ASN A 150 5.20 12.37 -1.11
CA ASN A 150 5.98 11.65 -0.10
C ASN A 150 5.15 10.82 0.91
N VAL A 151 3.99 10.33 0.49
CA VAL A 151 3.14 9.43 1.28
C VAL A 151 3.31 7.98 0.88
N TRP A 152 3.04 7.09 1.84
CA TRP A 152 3.07 5.65 1.70
C TRP A 152 1.64 5.10 1.65
N LEU A 153 1.29 4.37 0.60
CA LEU A 153 0.00 3.71 0.40
C LEU A 153 0.04 2.30 1.00
N LEU A 154 -0.94 1.94 1.83
CA LEU A 154 -1.05 0.58 2.35
C LEU A 154 -1.59 -0.36 1.27
N VAL A 155 -0.69 -0.92 0.45
CA VAL A 155 -1.01 -1.82 -0.67
C VAL A 155 -1.63 -3.12 -0.18
N SER A 156 -1.32 -3.57 1.04
CA SER A 156 -2.00 -4.72 1.64
C SER A 156 -3.52 -4.51 1.84
N SER A 157 -4.03 -3.28 1.75
CA SER A 157 -5.47 -2.98 1.76
C SER A 157 -6.07 -2.86 0.36
N VAL A 158 -5.27 -3.05 -0.70
CA VAL A 158 -5.73 -3.08 -2.08
C VAL A 158 -6.12 -4.52 -2.42
N PRO A 159 -7.23 -4.78 -3.12
CA PRO A 159 -7.62 -6.13 -3.57
C PRO A 159 -6.59 -6.80 -4.52
N GLY A 160 -5.54 -6.08 -4.92
CA GLY A 160 -4.54 -6.51 -5.90
C GLY A 160 -5.03 -6.39 -7.34
N GLY A 161 -4.08 -6.32 -8.27
CA GLY A 161 -4.33 -6.60 -9.67
C GLY A 161 -4.17 -8.10 -9.91
N ASN A 162 -4.92 -8.66 -10.84
CA ASN A 162 -4.76 -10.02 -11.30
C ASN A 162 -4.39 -10.01 -12.78
N ILE A 163 -3.40 -10.80 -13.18
CA ILE A 163 -3.05 -11.08 -14.58
C ILE A 163 -2.92 -12.60 -14.71
N SER A 164 -3.58 -13.16 -15.72
CA SER A 164 -3.52 -14.58 -16.07
C SER A 164 -3.29 -14.74 -17.57
N ASP A 165 -2.43 -15.67 -17.97
CA ASP A 165 -2.12 -15.97 -19.38
C ASP A 165 -1.93 -17.47 -19.54
N ASP A 166 -2.55 -18.05 -20.57
CA ASP A 166 -2.40 -19.47 -20.97
C ASP A 166 -1.54 -19.65 -22.23
N GLY A 167 -0.95 -18.55 -22.74
CA GLY A 167 -0.15 -18.49 -23.97
C GLY A 167 -0.99 -18.19 -25.23
N ALA A 168 -2.32 -18.14 -25.12
CA ALA A 168 -3.23 -17.79 -26.21
C ALA A 168 -4.20 -16.65 -25.82
N VAL A 169 -4.66 -16.64 -24.58
CA VAL A 169 -5.64 -15.68 -24.05
C VAL A 169 -5.12 -15.09 -22.74
N THR A 170 -4.96 -13.77 -22.74
CA THR A 170 -4.70 -13.01 -21.51
C THR A 170 -6.02 -12.57 -20.86
N GLY A 171 -6.09 -12.71 -19.54
CA GLY A 171 -7.09 -12.10 -18.67
C GLY A 171 -6.44 -11.21 -17.63
N PHE A 172 -7.12 -10.14 -17.24
CA PHE A 172 -6.71 -9.30 -16.11
C PHE A 172 -7.92 -8.66 -15.44
N SER A 173 -7.81 -8.34 -14.15
CA SER A 173 -8.79 -7.52 -13.44
C SER A 173 -8.17 -6.84 -12.22
N GLY A 174 -8.62 -5.63 -11.90
CA GLY A 174 -8.25 -4.95 -10.66
C GLY A 174 -8.02 -3.45 -10.81
N PRO A 175 -7.55 -2.79 -9.74
CA PRO A 175 -7.32 -1.35 -9.74
C PRO A 175 -5.99 -1.00 -10.42
N PHE A 176 -6.08 -0.26 -11.52
CA PHE A 176 -4.95 0.37 -12.20
C PHE A 176 -4.76 1.78 -11.65
N PHE A 177 -3.58 2.05 -11.10
CA PHE A 177 -3.26 3.33 -10.50
C PHE A 177 -2.31 4.16 -11.34
N ARG A 178 -2.46 5.48 -11.26
CA ARG A 178 -1.48 6.46 -11.71
C ARG A 178 -1.27 7.52 -10.63
N PHE A 179 -0.01 7.85 -10.34
CA PHE A 179 0.33 8.90 -9.40
C PHE A 179 0.97 10.09 -10.12
N THR A 180 0.40 11.28 -9.95
CA THR A 180 0.91 12.50 -10.57
C THR A 180 0.81 13.67 -9.60
N ASN A 181 1.95 14.26 -9.22
CA ASN A 181 2.09 15.47 -8.42
C ASN A 181 1.24 15.47 -7.13
N GLY A 182 1.23 14.35 -6.39
CA GLY A 182 0.47 14.22 -5.15
C GLY A 182 -0.98 13.76 -5.32
N THR A 183 -1.46 13.64 -6.55
CA THR A 183 -2.77 13.04 -6.84
C THR A 183 -2.60 11.57 -7.20
N LEU A 184 -3.29 10.71 -6.46
CA LEU A 184 -3.48 9.32 -6.84
C LEU A 184 -4.76 9.20 -7.66
N GLN A 185 -4.69 8.47 -8.77
CA GLN A 185 -5.80 8.20 -9.65
C GLN A 185 -5.96 6.69 -9.79
N CYS A 186 -7.20 6.22 -9.90
CA CYS A 186 -7.54 4.81 -10.00
C CYS A 186 -8.66 4.60 -11.01
N GLN A 187 -8.52 3.57 -11.84
CA GLN A 187 -9.60 2.99 -12.63
C GLN A 187 -9.59 1.48 -12.43
N TRP A 188 -10.76 0.83 -12.44
CA TRP A 188 -10.80 -0.62 -12.53
C TRP A 188 -10.63 -1.03 -13.99
N VAL A 189 -9.66 -1.89 -14.24
CA VAL A 189 -9.42 -2.47 -15.57
C VAL A 189 -9.83 -3.94 -15.52
N ASN A 190 -10.43 -4.44 -16.60
CA ASN A 190 -10.68 -5.87 -16.73
C ASN A 190 -10.69 -6.34 -18.19
N GLN A 191 -10.29 -7.58 -18.39
CA GLN A 191 -10.44 -8.34 -19.62
C GLN A 191 -10.57 -9.81 -19.25
N ASN A 192 -11.60 -10.49 -19.75
CA ASN A 192 -11.88 -11.91 -19.47
C ASN A 192 -11.94 -12.27 -17.96
N GLN A 193 -12.14 -11.28 -17.10
CA GLN A 193 -12.20 -11.40 -15.64
C GLN A 193 -13.21 -10.40 -15.04
N LEU A 194 -13.39 -10.42 -13.72
CA LEU A 194 -14.43 -9.67 -12.99
C LEU A 194 -14.28 -8.15 -13.13
N THR A 195 -15.43 -7.47 -13.20
CA THR A 195 -15.57 -6.02 -13.19
C THR A 195 -15.63 -5.48 -11.76
N TRP A 196 -15.46 -4.16 -11.60
CA TRP A 196 -15.70 -3.47 -10.34
C TRP A 196 -17.16 -3.61 -9.90
N ALA A 197 -18.09 -3.50 -10.85
CA ALA A 197 -19.52 -3.68 -10.62
C ALA A 197 -19.87 -5.03 -9.96
N ASN A 198 -19.16 -6.10 -10.32
CA ASN A 198 -19.39 -7.45 -9.79
C ASN A 198 -18.57 -7.77 -8.53
N THR A 199 -17.83 -6.80 -7.99
CA THR A 199 -16.95 -7.01 -6.85
C THR A 199 -17.22 -6.01 -5.73
N LEU A 200 -16.55 -4.87 -5.77
CA LEU A 200 -16.47 -3.92 -4.66
C LEU A 200 -17.36 -2.69 -4.86
N LYS A 201 -18.01 -2.53 -6.02
CA LYS A 201 -18.90 -1.38 -6.31
C LYS A 201 -19.92 -1.08 -5.21
N PRO A 202 -20.65 -2.05 -4.63
CA PRO A 202 -21.61 -1.75 -3.58
C PRO A 202 -20.99 -1.20 -2.28
N TYR A 203 -19.70 -1.46 -2.04
CA TYR A 203 -19.01 -1.16 -0.78
C TYR A 203 -18.06 0.03 -0.87
N GLY A 204 -17.51 0.30 -2.06
CA GLY A 204 -16.40 1.23 -2.21
C GLY A 204 -15.05 0.60 -1.84
N LEU A 205 -14.01 1.41 -1.80
CA LEU A 205 -12.65 0.98 -1.44
C LEU A 205 -11.94 2.07 -0.66
N ARG A 206 -11.40 1.71 0.49
CA ARG A 206 -10.67 2.62 1.37
C ARG A 206 -9.25 2.12 1.61
N ILE A 207 -8.26 2.85 1.10
CA ILE A 207 -6.84 2.50 1.23
C ILE A 207 -6.16 3.52 2.14
N PRO A 208 -5.60 3.11 3.29
CA PRO A 208 -4.85 4.01 4.16
C PRO A 208 -3.62 4.56 3.46
N TYR A 209 -3.33 5.85 3.68
CA TYR A 209 -2.04 6.43 3.34
C TYR A 209 -1.45 7.17 4.54
N GLY A 210 -0.11 7.20 4.60
CA GLY A 210 0.57 7.73 5.77
C GLY A 210 2.03 8.08 5.54
N ILE A 211 2.72 8.35 6.63
CA ILE A 211 4.18 8.55 6.66
C ILE A 211 4.85 7.46 7.50
N LEU A 212 6.02 7.01 7.06
CA LEU A 212 6.99 6.32 7.89
C LEU A 212 8.11 7.31 8.17
N SER A 213 8.21 7.79 9.41
CA SER A 213 9.05 8.94 9.77
C SER A 213 10.55 8.71 9.52
N ASN A 214 11.00 7.46 9.50
CA ASN A 214 12.38 7.11 9.16
C ASN A 214 12.67 7.08 7.65
N LEU A 215 11.67 7.25 6.79
CA LEU A 215 11.75 7.11 5.33
C LEU A 215 11.11 8.30 4.59
N SER A 216 10.69 9.32 5.33
CA SER A 216 10.04 10.53 4.80
C SER A 216 11.07 11.47 4.20
#